data_AF-A0A2L2Z029-F1
#
_entry.id   AF-A0A2L2Z029-F1
#
_cell.length_a   1.000
_cell.length_b   1.000
_cell.length_c   1.000
_cell.angle_alpha   90.00
_cell.angle_beta   90.00
_cell.angle_gamma   90.00
#
_symmetry.space_group_name_H-M   'P 1'
#
loop_
_entity.id
_entity.type
_entity.pdbx_description
1 polymer ?
#
loop_
_entity_poly.entity_id
_entity_poly.type
_entity_poly.pdbx_seq_one_letter_code
_entity_poly.pdbx_strand_id
1 'polypeptide(L)'
;MGKDQELLEAARCGNLAVVERILNQRAKKTGPLASLRRGPGPNVQDNNGYTPLHHACLNGHAEIVKLLLSFEASANIVDHKGCTPLHLASWSGNTDIV
;
A
#
# COMPACT_ATOMS: atom_id res chain seq x y z
N MET A 1 14.46 -1.77 -10.19
CA MET A 1 13.33 -2.11 -9.30
C MET A 1 12.09 -1.44 -9.88
N GLY A 2 11.02 -2.18 -10.16
CA GLY A 2 9.79 -1.60 -10.70
C GLY A 2 9.16 -0.64 -9.69
N LYS A 3 8.31 0.29 -10.16
CA LYS A 3 7.61 1.23 -9.26
C LYS A 3 6.75 0.50 -8.22
N ASP A 4 6.27 -0.69 -8.55
CA ASP A 4 5.44 -1.52 -7.66
C ASP A 4 6.25 -1.96 -6.43
N GLN A 5 7.51 -2.39 -6.64
CA GLN A 5 8.42 -2.72 -5.56
C GLN A 5 8.77 -1.49 -4.72
N GLU A 6 8.94 -0.32 -5.35
CA GLU A 6 9.24 0.92 -4.62
C GLU A 6 8.10 1.30 -3.66
N LEU A 7 6.83 1.09 -4.06
CA LEU A 7 5.67 1.34 -3.20
C LEU A 7 5.62 0.36 -2.01
N LEU A 8 5.86 -0.93 -2.27
CA LEU A 8 5.90 -1.96 -1.24
C LEU A 8 6.99 -1.67 -0.20
N GLU A 9 8.19 -1.34 -0.65
CA GLU A 9 9.32 -1.01 0.24
C GLU A 9 9.08 0.28 1.03
N ALA A 10 8.52 1.30 0.39
CA ALA A 10 8.22 2.56 1.07
C ALA A 10 7.19 2.36 2.19
N ALA A 11 6.15 1.56 1.95
CA ALA A 11 5.16 1.22 2.96
C ALA A 11 5.75 0.37 4.10
N ARG A 12 6.68 -0.55 3.80
CA ARG A 12 7.39 -1.37 4.79
C ARG A 12 8.26 -0.54 5.72
N CYS A 13 9.05 0.37 5.16
CA CYS A 13 10.00 1.19 5.91
C CYS A 13 9.38 2.43 6.57
N GLY A 14 8.08 2.69 6.39
CA GLY A 14 7.43 3.87 6.98
C GLY A 14 7.69 5.18 6.23
N ASN A 15 8.10 5.12 4.96
CA ASN A 15 8.41 6.32 4.18
C ASN A 15 7.16 6.94 3.55
N LEU A 16 6.44 7.72 4.35
CA LEU A 16 5.20 8.41 3.95
C LEU A 16 5.39 9.28 2.69
N ALA A 17 6.47 10.06 2.62
CA ALA A 17 6.73 10.97 1.51
C ALA A 17 6.89 10.23 0.17
N VAL A 18 7.54 9.07 0.18
CA VAL A 18 7.67 8.24 -1.03
C VAL A 18 6.34 7.60 -1.41
N VAL A 19 5.58 7.07 -0.43
CA VAL A 19 4.24 6.52 -0.68
C VAL A 19 3.32 7.57 -1.31
N GLU A 20 3.24 8.75 -0.70
CA GLU A 20 2.44 9.88 -1.19
C GLU A 20 2.87 10.30 -2.60
N ARG A 21 4.17 10.47 -2.84
CA ARG A 21 4.70 10.81 -4.16
C ARG A 21 4.33 9.78 -5.23
N ILE A 22 4.34 8.49 -4.89
CA ILE A 22 4.01 7.42 -5.84
C ILE A 22 2.51 7.41 -6.14
N LEU A 23 1.65 7.52 -5.12
CA LEU A 23 0.19 7.51 -5.28
C LEU A 23 -0.34 8.77 -5.99
N ASN A 24 0.21 9.95 -5.66
CA ASN A 24 -0.17 11.22 -6.28
C ASN A 24 0.19 11.34 -7.77
N GLN A 25 1.09 10.50 -8.29
CA GLN A 25 1.34 10.42 -9.73
C GLN A 25 0.11 9.96 -10.53
N ARG A 26 -0.93 9.40 -9.87
CA ARG A 26 -2.20 8.99 -10.46
C ARG A 26 -3.19 10.16 -10.67
N ALA A 27 -3.16 11.19 -9.82
CA ALA A 27 -4.14 12.27 -9.82
C ALA A 27 -3.95 13.31 -10.95
N LYS A 28 -2.78 13.33 -11.62
CA LYS A 28 -2.42 14.39 -12.58
C LYS A 28 -2.78 14.15 -14.05
N LYS A 29 -3.49 13.08 -14.42
CA LYS A 29 -3.79 12.81 -15.85
C LYS A 29 -5.21 12.31 -16.12
N THR A 30 -6.17 13.22 -16.04
CA THR A 30 -7.47 13.13 -16.73
C THR A 30 -7.31 13.73 -18.14
N GLY A 31 -6.69 12.98 -19.05
CA GLY A 31 -6.54 13.40 -20.45
C GLY A 31 -6.58 12.20 -21.39
N PRO A 32 -6.93 12.37 -22.68
CA PRO A 32 -7.20 11.27 -23.62
C PRO A 32 -6.01 10.34 -23.92
N LEU A 33 -4.81 10.61 -23.36
CA LEU A 33 -3.59 9.79 -23.47
C LEU A 33 -3.24 9.04 -22.17
N ALA A 34 -4.20 8.87 -21.24
CA ALA A 34 -4.00 8.25 -19.91
C ALA A 34 -3.53 6.77 -19.92
N SER A 35 -3.41 6.13 -21.09
CA SER A 35 -3.13 4.71 -21.22
C SER A 35 -1.67 4.29 -21.04
N LEU A 36 -0.69 5.22 -21.12
CA LEU A 36 0.70 4.80 -21.31
C LEU A 36 1.56 4.66 -20.03
N ARG A 37 1.11 5.13 -18.87
CA ARG A 37 1.92 5.01 -17.64
C ARG A 37 1.06 5.12 -16.38
N ARG A 38 0.27 4.10 -16.08
CA ARG A 38 -0.32 3.94 -14.74
C ARG A 38 0.81 3.69 -13.76
N GLY A 39 0.85 4.45 -12.66
CA GLY A 39 1.68 4.10 -11.51
C GLY A 39 1.20 2.78 -10.89
N PRO A 40 1.94 2.26 -9.90
CA PRO A 40 1.50 1.10 -9.14
C PRO A 40 0.08 1.29 -8.64
N GLY A 41 -0.73 0.24 -8.72
CA GLY A 41 -1.98 0.23 -7.95
C GLY A 41 -1.65 0.19 -6.45
N PRO A 42 -2.51 0.74 -5.57
CA PRO A 42 -2.34 0.60 -4.13
C PRO A 42 -2.42 -0.86 -3.65
N ASN A 43 -2.89 -1.76 -4.52
CA ASN A 43 -3.13 -3.18 -4.27
C ASN A 43 -2.08 -4.09 -4.94
N VAL A 44 -0.91 -3.56 -5.35
CA VAL A 44 0.18 -4.40 -5.83
C VAL A 44 0.59 -5.41 -4.75
N GLN A 45 0.97 -6.62 -5.16
CA GLN A 45 1.39 -7.68 -4.25
C GLN A 45 2.85 -8.05 -4.53
N ASP A 46 3.60 -8.31 -3.46
CA ASP A 46 4.91 -8.95 -3.55
C ASP A 46 4.80 -10.48 -3.68
N ASN A 47 5.93 -11.17 -3.71
CA ASN A 47 6.01 -12.64 -3.84
C ASN A 47 5.41 -13.40 -2.64
N ASN A 48 5.06 -12.71 -1.54
CA ASN A 48 4.40 -13.28 -0.37
C ASN A 48 2.90 -12.97 -0.36
N GLY A 49 2.40 -12.25 -1.36
CA GLY A 49 1.03 -11.77 -1.43
C GLY A 49 0.79 -10.50 -0.62
N TYR A 50 1.85 -9.87 -0.07
CA TYR A 50 1.68 -8.68 0.76
C TYR A 50 1.46 -7.46 -0.11
N THR A 51 0.46 -6.67 0.25
CA THR A 51 0.22 -5.34 -0.32
C THR A 51 0.97 -4.28 0.48
N PRO A 52 1.11 -3.04 -0.05
CA PRO A 52 1.59 -1.92 0.75
C PRO A 52 0.82 -1.76 2.07
N LEU A 53 -0.48 -2.08 2.07
CA LEU A 53 -1.33 -2.03 3.26
C LEU A 53 -0.97 -3.12 4.28
N HIS A 54 -0.63 -4.34 3.83
CA HIS A 54 -0.11 -5.39 4.73
C HIS A 54 1.16 -4.93 5.44
N HIS A 55 2.10 -4.36 4.69
CA HIS A 55 3.37 -3.86 5.23
C HIS A 55 3.16 -2.71 6.22
N ALA A 56 2.28 -1.75 5.90
CA ALA A 56 1.97 -0.64 6.79
C ALA A 56 1.28 -1.09 8.08
N CYS A 57 0.30 -2.00 7.98
CA CYS A 57 -0.41 -2.60 9.11
C CYS A 57 0.52 -3.39 10.03
N LEU A 58 1.36 -4.25 9.46
CA LEU A 58 2.31 -5.09 10.20
C LEU A 58 3.33 -4.24 10.98
N ASN A 59 3.80 -3.13 10.41
CA ASN A 59 4.84 -2.29 11.02
C ASN A 59 4.29 -1.10 11.83
N GLY A 60 2.98 -0.89 11.88
CA GLY A 60 2.39 0.16 12.73
C GLY A 60 2.36 1.54 12.11
N HIS A 61 2.49 1.64 10.78
CA HIS A 61 2.56 2.93 10.08
C HIS A 61 1.16 3.51 9.81
N ALA A 62 0.46 3.95 10.86
CA ALA A 62 -0.94 4.39 10.81
C ALA A 62 -1.22 5.49 9.76
N GLU A 63 -0.30 6.44 9.59
CA GLU A 63 -0.44 7.51 8.57
C GLU A 63 -0.38 6.95 7.14
N ILE A 64 0.47 5.94 6.90
CA ILE A 64 0.54 5.25 5.62
C ILE A 64 -0.73 4.42 5.37
N VAL A 65 -1.28 3.78 6.41
CA VAL A 65 -2.56 3.07 6.34
C VAL A 65 -3.67 4.02 5.87
N LYS A 66 -3.82 5.16 6.55
CA LYS A 66 -4.83 6.18 6.19
C LYS A 66 -4.66 6.66 4.74
N LEU A 67 -3.43 6.95 4.33
CA LEU A 67 -3.11 7.39 2.98
C LEU A 67 -3.44 6.32 1.93
N LEU A 68 -3.07 5.06 2.16
CA LEU A 68 -3.38 3.98 1.23
C LEU A 68 -4.90 3.79 1.08
N LEU A 69 -5.64 3.86 2.19
CA LEU A 69 -7.11 3.77 2.17
C LEU A 69 -7.75 4.96 1.43
N SER A 70 -7.22 6.17 1.57
CA SER A 70 -7.70 7.33 0.79
C SER A 70 -7.47 7.19 -0.72
N PHE A 71 -6.56 6.30 -1.12
CA PHE A 71 -6.29 5.93 -2.52
C PHE A 71 -6.97 4.63 -2.95
N GLU A 72 -8.02 4.19 -2.24
CA GLU A 72 -8.81 2.99 -2.54
C GLU A 72 -8.01 1.68 -2.44
N ALA A 73 -7.04 1.62 -1.52
CA ALA A 73 -6.43 0.34 -1.13
C ALA A 73 -7.49 -0.60 -0.52
N SER A 74 -7.48 -1.86 -0.92
CA SER A 74 -8.39 -2.88 -0.38
C SER A 74 -7.81 -3.48 0.90
N ALA A 75 -8.55 -3.33 2.00
CA ALA A 75 -8.25 -3.97 3.29
C ALA A 75 -8.62 -5.45 3.36
N ASN A 76 -9.24 -6.00 2.31
CA ASN A 76 -9.73 -7.38 2.27
C ASN A 76 -8.84 -8.32 1.45
N ILE A 77 -7.75 -7.81 0.86
CA ILE A 77 -6.79 -8.67 0.15
C ILE A 77 -6.11 -9.56 1.17
N VAL A 78 -5.98 -10.84 0.85
CA VAL A 78 -5.26 -11.81 1.68
C VAL A 78 -3.88 -12.09 1.11
N ASP A 79 -2.92 -12.31 1.99
CA ASP A 79 -1.60 -12.84 1.66
C ASP A 79 -1.67 -14.35 1.34
N HIS A 80 -0.52 -14.97 1.03
CA HIS A 80 -0.45 -16.40 0.75
C HIS A 80 -0.79 -17.32 1.95
N LYS A 81 -0.91 -16.76 3.17
CA LYS A 81 -1.31 -17.47 4.39
C LYS A 81 -2.79 -17.25 4.72
N GLY A 82 -3.53 -16.49 3.90
CA GLY A 82 -4.92 -16.15 4.16
C GLY A 82 -5.11 -15.02 5.17
N CYS A 83 -4.05 -14.29 5.54
CA CYS A 83 -4.11 -13.16 6.44
C CYS A 83 -4.42 -11.87 5.68
N THR A 84 -5.35 -11.07 6.19
CA THR A 84 -5.60 -9.69 5.72
C THR A 84 -4.65 -8.71 6.42
N PRO A 85 -4.52 -7.45 5.94
CA PRO A 85 -3.76 -6.42 6.64
C PRO A 85 -4.18 -6.25 8.11
N LEU A 86 -5.49 -6.35 8.40
CA LEU A 86 -6.00 -6.22 9.77
C LEU A 86 -5.57 -7.38 10.69
N HIS A 87 -5.51 -8.62 10.16
CA HIS A 87 -4.95 -9.75 10.90
C HIS A 87 -3.49 -9.48 11.29
N LEU A 88 -2.70 -8.90 10.38
CA LEU A 88 -1.31 -8.55 10.65
C LEU A 88 -1.18 -7.42 11.67
N ALA A 89 -1.99 -6.36 11.58
CA ALA A 89 -2.01 -5.27 12.57
C ALA A 89 -2.35 -5.76 13.99
N SER A 90 -3.31 -6.69 14.07
CA SER A 90 -3.71 -7.31 15.33
C SER A 90 -2.58 -8.17 15.90
N TRP A 91 -1.89 -8.93 15.04
CA TRP A 91 -0.78 -9.78 15.45
C TRP A 91 0.44 -8.99 15.94
N SER A 92 0.75 -7.85 15.32
CA SER A 92 1.84 -6.97 15.73
C SER A 92 1.52 -6.09 16.95
N GLY A 93 0.28 -6.09 17.43
CA GLY A 93 -0.15 -5.29 18.58
C GLY A 93 -0.30 -3.80 18.28
N ASN A 94 -0.47 -3.43 17.00
CA ASN A 94 -0.61 -2.04 16.58
C ASN A 94 -2.04 -1.54 16.81
N THR A 95 -2.40 -1.27 18.07
CA THR A 95 -3.76 -0.88 18.48
C THR A 95 -4.30 0.36 17.79
N ASP A 96 -3.42 1.24 17.30
CA ASP A 96 -3.82 2.46 16.59
C ASP A 96 -4.36 2.20 15.17
N ILE A 97 -4.20 0.97 14.66
CA ILE A 97 -4.62 0.54 13.31
C ILE A 97 -5.85 -0.39 13.36
N VAL A 98 -6.09 -1.08 14.49
CA VAL A 98 -7.12 -2.12 14.65
C VAL A 98 -8.49 -1.54 14.96
#